data_AF-A0A7J5D1L9-F1
#
_entry.id   AF-A0A7J5D1L9-F1
#
_cell.length_a   1.000
_cell.length_b   1.000
_cell.length_c   1.000
_cell.angle_alpha   90.00
_cell.angle_beta   90.00
_cell.angle_gamma   90.00
#
_symmetry.space_group_name_H-M   'P 1'
#
loop_
_entity.id
_entity.type
_entity.pdbx_description
1 polymer ?
#
loop_
_entity_poly.entity_id
_entity_poly.type
_entity_poly.pdbx_seq_one_letter_code
_entity_poly.pdbx_strand_id
1 'polypeptide(L)'
;MQLIPIPLDHVRGTVLAIAGGDDPVWDSLSSAESIAQERNATGHKHKALLYPKAGHAVADFPYFPEAGGSYMGGTRTANARAKADSWSHVLQLLKP
;
A
#
# COMPACT_ATOMS: atom_id res chain seq x y z
N MET A 1 -18.81 10.64 -9.30
CA MET A 1 -19.00 10.99 -7.87
C MET A 1 -17.66 11.53 -7.39
N GLN A 2 -17.61 12.73 -6.85
CA GLN A 2 -16.34 13.30 -6.35
C GLN A 2 -16.05 12.68 -4.99
N LEU A 3 -14.96 11.92 -4.89
CA LEU A 3 -14.52 11.36 -3.61
C LEU A 3 -13.91 12.49 -2.78
N ILE A 4 -14.28 12.55 -1.51
CA ILE A 4 -13.68 13.47 -0.53
C ILE A 4 -12.54 12.71 0.15
N PRO A 5 -11.28 13.18 0.06
CA PRO A 5 -10.16 12.53 0.74
C PRO A 5 -10.32 12.56 2.25
N ILE A 6 -9.81 11.53 2.93
CA ILE A 6 -9.70 11.51 4.39
C ILE A 6 -8.47 12.35 4.75
N PRO A 7 -8.60 13.43 5.54
CA PRO A 7 -7.46 14.26 5.90
C PRO A 7 -6.50 13.53 6.85
N LEU A 8 -5.20 13.54 6.53
CA LEU A 8 -4.16 12.87 7.32
C LEU A 8 -3.32 13.81 8.18
N ASP A 9 -3.58 15.11 8.13
CA ASP A 9 -2.92 16.14 8.95
C ASP A 9 -3.20 16.01 10.46
N HIS A 10 -4.19 15.21 10.84
CA HIS A 10 -4.44 14.84 12.24
C HIS A 10 -3.64 13.62 12.73
N VAL A 11 -2.94 12.90 11.84
CA VAL A 11 -2.16 11.72 12.21
C VAL A 11 -0.87 12.16 12.89
N ARG A 12 -0.59 11.64 14.10
CA ARG A 12 0.67 11.97 14.83
C ARG A 12 1.90 11.28 14.24
N GLY A 13 1.72 10.09 13.65
CA GLY A 13 2.79 9.28 13.06
C GLY A 13 2.87 9.39 11.54
N THR A 14 3.60 8.45 10.92
CA THR A 14 3.69 8.32 9.47
C THR A 14 2.77 7.20 9.00
N VAL A 15 1.83 7.48 8.09
CA VAL A 15 1.13 6.45 7.32
C VAL A 15 2.07 5.86 6.26
N LEU A 16 2.11 4.54 6.17
CA LEU A 16 2.72 3.79 5.07
C LEU A 16 1.61 3.13 4.26
N ALA A 17 1.38 3.60 3.03
CA ALA A 17 0.47 2.98 2.08
C ALA A 17 1.23 1.98 1.20
N ILE A 18 0.64 0.81 0.94
CA ILE A 18 1.22 -0.23 0.08
C ILE A 18 0.13 -0.60 -0.93
N ALA A 19 0.39 -0.43 -2.22
CA ALA A 19 -0.62 -0.56 -3.26
C ALA A 19 -0.14 -1.32 -4.50
N GLY A 20 -1.08 -2.04 -5.12
CA GLY A 20 -0.89 -2.81 -6.33
C GLY A 20 -1.57 -2.14 -7.52
N GLY A 21 -0.88 -2.00 -8.64
CA GLY A 21 -1.44 -1.37 -9.85
C GLY A 21 -2.42 -2.22 -10.64
N ASP A 22 -2.34 -3.53 -10.49
CA ASP A 22 -3.28 -4.49 -11.07
C ASP A 22 -4.38 -4.84 -10.05
N ASP A 23 -4.75 -3.92 -9.15
CA ASP A 23 -5.85 -4.07 -8.19
C ASP A 23 -7.20 -3.88 -8.90
N PRO A 24 -8.03 -4.93 -9.03
CA PRO A 24 -9.32 -4.84 -9.72
C PRO A 24 -10.47 -4.40 -8.80
N VAL A 25 -10.21 -4.22 -7.50
CA VAL A 25 -11.24 -3.90 -6.49
C VAL A 25 -11.43 -2.39 -6.39
N TRP A 26 -10.35 -1.62 -6.38
CA TRP A 26 -10.36 -0.16 -6.41
C TRP A 26 -9.05 0.40 -6.96
N ASP A 27 -9.00 1.71 -7.21
CA ASP A 27 -7.78 2.41 -7.63
C ASP A 27 -6.85 2.66 -6.42
N SER A 28 -6.12 1.60 -6.03
CA SER A 28 -5.24 1.65 -4.85
C SER A 28 -3.97 2.46 -5.12
N LEU A 29 -3.46 2.49 -6.36
CA LEU A 29 -2.27 3.29 -6.70
C LEU A 29 -2.54 4.78 -6.53
N SER A 30 -3.59 5.32 -7.15
CA SER A 30 -3.91 6.75 -7.02
C SER A 30 -4.18 7.13 -5.56
N SER A 31 -4.82 6.23 -4.81
CA SER A 31 -5.07 6.43 -3.38
C SER A 31 -3.77 6.49 -2.57
N ALA A 32 -2.84 5.56 -2.80
CA ALA A 32 -1.55 5.55 -2.11
C ALA A 32 -0.66 6.74 -2.50
N GLU A 33 -0.68 7.15 -3.78
CA GLU A 33 0.00 8.36 -4.24
C GLU A 33 -0.55 9.61 -3.55
N SER A 34 -1.89 9.75 -3.45
CA SER A 34 -2.53 10.86 -2.74
C SER A 34 -2.10 10.91 -1.27
N ILE A 35 -2.12 9.76 -0.58
CA ILE A 35 -1.66 9.65 0.81
C ILE A 35 -0.22 10.16 0.95
N ALA A 36 0.68 9.80 0.04
CA ALA A 36 2.09 10.22 0.11
C ALA A 36 2.33 11.72 -0.15
N GLN A 37 1.36 12.43 -0.76
CA GLN A 37 1.43 13.89 -0.91
C GLN A 37 1.00 14.64 0.35
N GLU A 38 0.25 13.99 1.23
CA GLU A 38 -0.18 14.57 2.50
C GLU A 38 0.95 14.58 3.54
N ARG A 39 0.73 15.40 4.58
CA ARG A 39 1.64 15.56 5.72
C ARG A 39 0.87 15.30 6.99
N ASN A 40 1.56 14.71 7.95
CA ASN A 40 1.05 14.42 9.27
C ASN A 40 0.99 15.69 10.15
N ALA A 41 0.52 15.57 11.39
CA ALA A 41 0.35 16.67 12.35
C ALA A 41 1.65 17.42 12.70
N THR A 42 2.81 16.85 12.39
CA THR A 42 4.14 17.43 12.63
C THR A 42 4.80 17.94 11.33
N GLY A 43 4.08 17.89 10.20
CA GLY A 43 4.58 18.31 8.89
C GLY A 43 5.41 17.27 8.13
N HIS A 44 5.59 16.07 8.66
CA HIS A 44 6.31 14.99 7.97
C HIS A 44 5.44 14.34 6.89
N LYS A 45 6.04 14.02 5.73
CA LYS A 45 5.33 13.31 4.66
C LYS A 45 4.98 11.88 5.05
N HIS A 46 3.86 11.39 4.55
CA HIS A 46 3.55 9.97 4.52
C HIS A 46 4.37 9.23 3.46
N LYS A 47 4.29 7.91 3.44
CA LYS A 47 5.06 7.05 2.54
C LYS A 47 4.12 6.17 1.72
N ALA A 48 4.50 5.88 0.49
CA ALA A 48 3.84 4.90 -0.34
C ALA A 48 4.86 3.93 -0.97
N LEU A 49 4.48 2.65 -1.05
CA LEU A 49 5.14 1.64 -1.86
C LEU A 49 4.17 1.19 -2.95
N LEU A 50 4.57 1.40 -4.20
CA LEU A 50 3.72 1.23 -5.37
C LEU A 50 4.25 0.08 -6.21
N TYR A 51 3.42 -0.94 -6.42
CA TYR A 51 3.79 -2.14 -7.16
C TYR A 51 2.88 -2.31 -8.38
N PRO A 52 3.24 -1.75 -9.56
CA PRO A 52 2.33 -1.66 -10.70
C PRO A 52 1.73 -2.97 -11.19
N LYS A 53 2.42 -4.10 -10.97
CA LYS A 53 2.00 -5.43 -11.42
C LYS A 53 1.45 -6.33 -10.32
N ALA A 54 1.32 -5.79 -9.11
CA ALA A 54 0.73 -6.49 -7.97
C ALA A 54 -0.77 -6.17 -7.89
N GLY A 55 -1.52 -7.09 -7.31
CA GLY A 55 -2.95 -6.99 -7.11
C GLY A 55 -3.32 -6.43 -5.74
N HIS A 56 -4.59 -6.65 -5.37
CA HIS A 56 -5.22 -6.10 -4.18
C HIS A 56 -4.56 -6.55 -2.87
N ALA A 57 -4.25 -7.84 -2.73
CA ALA A 57 -3.68 -8.41 -1.51
C ALA A 57 -2.14 -8.26 -1.42
N VAL A 58 -1.60 -7.14 -1.91
CA VAL A 58 -0.15 -6.89 -1.95
C VAL A 58 0.45 -6.57 -0.57
N ALA A 59 -0.34 -6.01 0.34
CA ALA A 59 0.07 -5.57 1.67
C ALA A 59 -0.17 -6.68 2.71
N ASP A 60 0.58 -7.78 2.63
CA ASP A 60 0.36 -8.98 3.44
C ASP A 60 1.69 -9.69 3.76
N PHE A 61 1.67 -10.69 4.64
CA PHE A 61 2.85 -11.42 5.06
C PHE A 61 3.56 -12.10 3.86
N PRO A 62 4.90 -12.00 3.78
CA PRO A 62 5.64 -12.64 2.69
C PRO A 62 5.68 -14.17 2.86
N TYR A 63 5.89 -14.87 1.74
CA TYR A 63 6.09 -16.32 1.66
C TYR A 63 4.90 -17.21 2.04
N PHE A 64 3.75 -16.63 2.38
CA PHE A 64 2.51 -17.39 2.43
C PHE A 64 2.09 -17.80 1.01
N PRO A 65 1.55 -19.02 0.83
CA PRO A 65 0.93 -19.40 -0.43
C PRO A 65 -0.10 -18.36 -0.83
N GLU A 66 -0.14 -18.00 -2.11
CA GLU A 66 -1.18 -17.09 -2.59
C GLU A 66 -2.54 -17.77 -2.51
N ALA A 67 -3.25 -17.48 -1.41
CA ALA A 67 -4.66 -17.77 -1.23
C ALA A 67 -5.47 -16.65 -1.89
N GLY A 68 -5.44 -16.59 -3.22
CA GLY A 68 -6.18 -15.60 -3.99
C GLY A 68 -6.49 -16.16 -5.37
N GLY A 69 -7.78 -16.15 -5.72
CA GLY A 69 -8.17 -16.39 -7.11
C GLY A 69 -7.70 -15.25 -8.00
N SER A 70 -7.80 -15.43 -9.33
CA SER A 70 -7.51 -14.39 -10.32
C SER A 70 -8.23 -13.06 -10.08
N TYR A 71 -9.27 -13.04 -9.24
CA TYR A 71 -10.04 -11.87 -8.85
C TYR A 71 -9.29 -10.85 -7.99
N MET A 72 -8.14 -11.20 -7.40
CA MET A 72 -7.32 -10.24 -6.64
C MET A 72 -6.31 -9.50 -7.52
N GLY A 73 -6.18 -9.88 -8.78
CA GLY A 73 -5.28 -9.25 -9.73
C GLY A 73 -3.78 -9.44 -9.45
N GLY A 74 -2.98 -8.83 -10.31
CA GLY A 74 -1.54 -9.01 -10.36
C GLY A 74 -1.07 -10.40 -10.80
N THR A 75 0.23 -10.51 -11.06
CA THR A 75 0.86 -11.81 -11.32
C THR A 75 1.37 -12.42 -10.02
N ARG A 76 1.37 -13.76 -9.91
CA ARG A 76 1.93 -14.46 -8.74
C ARG A 76 3.34 -13.98 -8.38
N THR A 77 4.18 -13.83 -9.39
CA THR A 77 5.56 -13.36 -9.20
C THR A 77 5.62 -11.93 -8.69
N ALA A 78 4.78 -11.03 -9.20
CA ALA A 78 4.77 -9.63 -8.78
C ALA A 78 4.22 -9.48 -7.36
N ASN A 79 3.12 -10.16 -7.05
CA ASN A 79 2.53 -10.21 -5.71
C ASN A 79 3.53 -10.74 -4.67
N ALA A 80 4.17 -11.88 -4.93
CA ALA A 80 5.17 -12.44 -4.04
C ALA A 80 6.37 -11.50 -3.82
N ARG A 81 6.87 -10.85 -4.87
CA ARG A 81 7.96 -9.86 -4.77
C ARG A 81 7.56 -8.65 -3.95
N ALA A 82 6.37 -8.11 -4.19
CA ALA A 82 5.87 -6.95 -3.49
C ALA A 82 5.65 -7.22 -2.00
N LYS A 83 5.12 -8.39 -1.62
CA LYS A 83 5.03 -8.82 -0.22
C LYS A 83 6.41 -8.93 0.44
N ALA A 84 7.37 -9.57 -0.24
CA ALA A 84 8.73 -9.71 0.29
C ALA A 84 9.45 -8.37 0.48
N ASP A 85 9.32 -7.47 -0.51
CA ASP A 85 9.93 -6.15 -0.48
C ASP A 85 9.31 -5.25 0.60
N SER A 86 7.99 -5.10 0.59
CA SER A 86 7.26 -4.21 1.50
C SER A 86 7.35 -4.62 2.97
N TRP A 87 7.55 -5.91 3.27
CA TRP A 87 7.59 -6.40 4.65
C TRP A 87 8.66 -5.73 5.51
N SER A 88 9.84 -5.46 4.94
CA SER A 88 10.92 -4.78 5.66
C SER A 88 10.54 -3.35 6.08
N HIS A 89 9.74 -2.66 5.25
CA HIS A 89 9.24 -1.32 5.53
C HIS A 89 8.14 -1.32 6.60
N VAL A 90 7.27 -2.33 6.61
CA VAL A 90 6.28 -2.54 7.67
C VAL A 90 6.99 -2.74 9.01
N LEU A 91 7.99 -3.62 9.06
CA LEU A 91 8.78 -3.84 10.28
C LEU A 91 9.53 -2.57 10.71
N GLN A 92 10.07 -1.80 9.76
CA GLN A 92 10.73 -0.53 10.09
C GLN A 92 9.76 0.48 10.70
N LEU A 93 8.51 0.54 10.22
CA LEU A 93 7.49 1.43 10.75
C LEU A 93 7.07 1.07 12.18
N LEU A 94 7.07 -0.22 12.52
CA LEU A 94 6.65 -0.73 13.83
C LEU A 94 7.76 -0.74 14.89
N LYS A 95 9.02 -0.50 14.49
CA LYS A 95 10.12 -0.40 15.45
C LYS A 95 9.89 0.82 16.37
N PRO A 96 10.15 0.66 17.68
CA PRO A 96 10.01 1.74 18.65
C PRO A 96 11.02 2.87 18.42
#